data_AF-A0A973JWV3-F1
#
_entry.id   AF-A0A973JWV3-F1
#
_cell.length_a   1.000
_cell.length_b   1.000
_cell.length_c   1.000
_cell.angle_alpha   90.00
_cell.angle_beta   90.00
_cell.angle_gamma   90.00
#
_symmetry.space_group_name_H-M   'P 1'
#
loop_
_entity.id
_entity.type
_entity.pdbx_description
1 polymer ?
#
loop_
_entity_poly.entity_id
_entity_poly.type
_entity_poly.pdbx_seq_one_letter_code
_entity_poly.pdbx_strand_id
1 'polypeptide(L)'
;MASEFPPMISVDGVEINLRVERKPVKNVNARLGEGTMQVSIPLRLERAEALRIIDELARRLLRRQRAREINREVDATELARRVATRFPRPPEVESVQFTTV
;
A
#
# COMPACT_ATOMS: atom_id res chain seq x y z
N MET A 1 -25.60 -9.21 -14.70
CA MET A 1 -25.66 -8.32 -13.51
C MET A 1 -24.50 -7.37 -13.61
N ALA A 2 -24.74 -6.06 -13.63
CA ALA A 2 -23.63 -5.10 -13.62
C ALA A 2 -22.88 -5.23 -12.28
N SER A 3 -21.56 -5.36 -12.33
CA SER A 3 -20.74 -5.36 -11.12
C SER A 3 -20.98 -4.04 -10.38
N GLU A 4 -21.31 -4.11 -9.09
CA GLU A 4 -21.57 -2.93 -8.26
C GLU A 4 -20.36 -1.98 -8.27
N PHE A 5 -19.15 -2.55 -8.30
CA PHE A 5 -17.89 -1.82 -8.31
C PHE A 5 -17.18 -1.98 -9.65
N PRO A 6 -16.42 -0.97 -10.10
CA PRO A 6 -15.62 -1.09 -11.30
C PRO A 6 -14.60 -2.23 -11.12
N PRO A 7 -14.30 -3.02 -12.17
CA PRO A 7 -13.35 -4.12 -12.09
C PRO A 7 -11.89 -3.62 -11.97
N MET A 8 -11.65 -2.34 -12.23
CA MET A 8 -10.35 -1.71 -12.22
C MET A 8 -10.48 -0.25 -11.76
N ILE A 9 -9.45 0.25 -11.08
CA ILE A 9 -9.29 1.66 -10.73
C ILE A 9 -7.90 2.13 -11.14
N SER A 10 -7.77 3.42 -11.46
CA SER A 10 -6.47 4.07 -11.68
C SER A 10 -6.18 4.99 -10.51
N VAL A 11 -5.04 4.78 -9.85
CA VAL A 11 -4.61 5.52 -8.67
C VAL A 11 -3.17 5.97 -8.88
N ASP A 12 -2.94 7.29 -8.90
CA ASP A 12 -1.62 7.88 -9.14
C ASP A 12 -0.95 7.35 -10.43
N GLY A 13 -1.75 7.09 -11.47
CA GLY A 13 -1.29 6.55 -12.76
C GLY A 13 -1.06 5.03 -12.76
N VAL A 14 -1.31 4.33 -11.66
CA VAL A 14 -1.20 2.87 -11.56
C VAL A 14 -2.58 2.25 -11.70
N GLU A 15 -2.72 1.33 -12.65
CA GLU A 15 -3.93 0.52 -12.80
C GLU A 15 -3.94 -0.64 -11.80
N ILE A 16 -5.04 -0.80 -11.09
CA ILE A 16 -5.23 -1.86 -10.08
C ILE A 16 -6.51 -2.61 -10.39
N ASN A 17 -6.41 -3.93 -10.51
CA ASN A 17 -7.57 -4.80 -10.59
C ASN A 17 -8.29 -4.84 -9.24
N LEU A 18 -9.60 -4.68 -9.25
CA LEU A 18 -10.40 -4.58 -8.04
C LEU A 18 -11.30 -5.81 -7.89
N ARG A 19 -11.19 -6.47 -6.73
CA ARG A 19 -12.11 -7.54 -6.32
C ARG A 19 -12.81 -7.11 -5.03
N VAL A 20 -14.06 -6.66 -5.14
CA VAL A 20 -14.85 -6.21 -3.99
C VAL A 20 -15.87 -7.27 -3.60
N GLU A 21 -15.92 -7.57 -2.32
CA GLU A 21 -16.89 -8.50 -1.73
C GLU A 21 -17.58 -7.86 -0.53
N ARG A 22 -18.92 -7.97 -0.46
CA ARG A 22 -19.69 -7.56 0.72
C ARG A 22 -19.62 -8.66 1.77
N LYS A 23 -19.18 -8.33 2.99
CA LYS A 23 -19.05 -9.26 4.13
C LYS A 23 -19.64 -8.70 5.41
N PRO A 24 -20.00 -9.54 6.40
CA PRO A 24 -20.39 -9.11 7.74
C PRO A 24 -19.15 -8.67 8.56
N VAL A 25 -18.42 -7.68 8.06
CA VAL A 25 -17.25 -7.07 8.70
C VAL A 25 -17.61 -5.68 9.23
N LYS A 26 -16.94 -5.26 10.32
CA LYS A 26 -17.14 -3.92 10.89
C LYS A 26 -16.48 -2.81 10.07
N ASN A 27 -15.34 -3.12 9.45
CA ASN A 27 -14.49 -2.16 8.74
C ASN A 27 -14.26 -2.61 7.29
N VAL A 28 -13.93 -1.66 6.42
CA VAL A 28 -13.41 -1.97 5.09
C VAL A 28 -11.99 -2.51 5.24
N ASN A 29 -11.77 -3.74 4.78
CA ASN A 29 -10.46 -4.37 4.77
C ASN A 29 -9.96 -4.49 3.34
N ALA A 30 -8.70 -4.11 3.09
CA ALA A 30 -8.08 -4.22 1.78
C ALA A 30 -6.70 -4.86 1.85
N ARG A 31 -6.37 -5.66 0.84
CA ARG A 31 -5.03 -6.22 0.60
C ARG A 31 -4.66 -6.01 -0.86
N LEU A 32 -3.42 -5.61 -1.12
CA LEU A 32 -2.86 -5.44 -2.45
C LEU A 32 -1.77 -6.50 -2.68
N GLY A 33 -1.85 -7.22 -3.78
CA GLY A 33 -0.85 -8.18 -4.24
C GLY A 33 -1.01 -8.45 -5.73
N GLU A 34 0.10 -8.63 -6.46
CA GLU A 34 0.10 -8.95 -7.90
C GLU A 34 -0.79 -8.01 -8.75
N GLY A 35 -0.80 -6.72 -8.43
CA GLY A 35 -1.62 -5.73 -9.14
C GLY A 35 -3.14 -5.87 -8.92
N THR A 36 -3.55 -6.71 -7.96
CA THR A 36 -4.95 -6.89 -7.58
C THR A 36 -5.18 -6.45 -6.14
N MET A 37 -6.16 -5.57 -5.93
CA MET A 37 -6.66 -5.21 -4.62
C MET A 37 -7.93 -5.97 -4.29
N GLN A 38 -7.85 -6.81 -3.26
CA GLN A 38 -8.99 -7.51 -2.68
C GLN A 38 -9.58 -6.66 -1.55
N VAL A 39 -10.87 -6.37 -1.62
CA VAL A 39 -11.57 -5.50 -0.68
C VAL A 39 -12.78 -6.23 -0.10
N SER A 40 -12.85 -6.29 1.23
CA SER A 40 -14.05 -6.70 1.96
C SER A 40 -14.74 -5.47 2.54
N ILE A 41 -15.99 -5.23 2.16
CA ILE A 41 -16.78 -4.08 2.63
C ILE A 41 -17.95 -4.53 3.52
N PRO A 42 -18.36 -3.73 4.52
CA PRO A 42 -19.55 -4.02 5.32
C PRO A 42 -20.82 -4.12 4.47
N LEU A 43 -21.75 -5.01 4.86
CA LEU A 43 -23.01 -5.24 4.12
C LEU A 43 -23.83 -3.97 3.87
N ARG A 44 -23.86 -3.04 4.84
CA ARG A 44 -24.69 -1.83 4.80
C ARG A 44 -23.93 -0.57 4.40
N LEU A 45 -22.65 -0.68 4.03
CA LEU A 45 -21.87 0.49 3.62
C LEU A 45 -22.34 0.96 2.25
N GLU A 46 -22.65 2.26 2.14
CA GLU A 46 -23.08 2.85 0.89
C GLU A 46 -21.98 2.80 -0.17
N ARG A 47 -22.39 2.64 -1.44
CA ARG A 47 -21.48 2.46 -2.56
C ARG A 47 -20.53 3.64 -2.74
N ALA A 48 -21.04 4.87 -2.66
CA ALA A 48 -20.23 6.08 -2.84
C ALA A 48 -19.16 6.20 -1.74
N GLU A 49 -19.54 5.92 -0.50
CA GLU A 49 -18.61 5.90 0.63
C GLU A 49 -17.57 4.77 0.50
N ALA A 50 -18.00 3.58 0.08
CA ALA A 50 -17.11 2.47 -0.19
C ALA A 50 -16.07 2.82 -1.27
N LEU A 51 -16.47 3.47 -2.37
CA LEU A 51 -15.54 3.91 -3.42
C LEU A 51 -14.50 4.90 -2.91
N ARG A 52 -14.90 5.88 -2.08
CA ARG A 52 -13.96 6.83 -1.47
C ARG A 52 -12.93 6.12 -0.59
N ILE A 53 -13.38 5.21 0.27
CA ILE A 53 -12.50 4.44 1.15
C ILE A 53 -11.56 3.52 0.33
N ILE A 54 -12.06 2.94 -0.76
CA ILE A 54 -11.26 2.10 -1.67
C ILE A 54 -10.12 2.91 -2.29
N ASP A 55 -10.37 4.13 -2.77
CA ASP A 55 -9.33 5.01 -3.33
C ASP A 55 -8.25 5.35 -2.28
N GLU A 56 -8.66 5.74 -1.08
CA GLU A 56 -7.75 6.05 0.03
C GLU A 56 -6.89 4.84 0.43
N LEU A 57 -7.49 3.65 0.51
CA LEU A 57 -6.78 2.42 0.82
C LEU A 57 -5.81 2.02 -0.30
N ALA A 58 -6.22 2.16 -1.57
CA ALA A 58 -5.38 1.87 -2.71
C ALA A 58 -4.10 2.72 -2.69
N ARG A 59 -4.24 4.04 -2.50
CA ARG A 59 -3.10 4.96 -2.36
C ARG A 59 -2.15 4.52 -1.25
N ARG A 60 -2.69 4.22 -0.06
CA ARG A 60 -1.87 3.81 1.09
C ARG A 60 -1.15 2.48 0.84
N LEU A 61 -1.82 1.52 0.20
CA LEU A 61 -1.25 0.21 -0.09
C LEU A 61 -0.16 0.29 -1.17
N LEU A 62 -0.37 1.08 -2.23
CA LEU A 62 0.63 1.33 -3.27
C LEU A 62 1.89 1.98 -2.69
N ARG A 63 1.73 3.03 -1.87
CA ARG A 63 2.87 3.68 -1.18
C ARG A 63 3.65 2.68 -0.33
N ARG A 64 2.95 1.84 0.43
CA ARG A 64 3.57 0.81 1.27
C ARG A 64 4.29 -0.26 0.43
N GLN A 65 3.70 -0.68 -0.69
CA GLN A 65 4.32 -1.65 -1.59
C GLN A 65 5.60 -1.07 -2.19
N ARG A 66 5.54 0.15 -2.73
CA ARG A 66 6.72 0.84 -3.27
C ARG A 66 7.81 1.04 -2.23
N ALA A 67 7.46 1.42 -1.00
CA ALA A 67 8.43 1.51 0.09
C ALA A 67 9.08 0.14 0.39
N ARG A 68 8.33 -0.96 0.34
CA ARG A 68 8.90 -2.31 0.51
C ARG A 68 9.81 -2.70 -0.66
N GLU A 69 9.46 -2.33 -1.88
CA GLU A 69 10.29 -2.56 -3.07
C GLU A 69 11.59 -1.79 -2.97
N ILE A 70 11.55 -0.49 -2.67
CA ILE A 70 12.74 0.34 -2.47
C ILE A 70 13.63 -0.20 -1.33
N ASN A 71 13.03 -0.60 -0.20
CA ASN A 71 13.77 -1.18 0.92
C ASN A 71 14.37 -2.57 0.62
N ARG A 72 13.92 -3.26 -0.44
CA ARG A 72 14.49 -4.53 -0.90
C ARG A 72 15.52 -4.34 -2.01
N GLU A 73 15.28 -3.39 -2.91
CA GLU A 73 16.09 -3.11 -4.09
C GLU A 73 17.34 -2.31 -3.73
N VAL A 74 17.20 -1.33 -2.85
CA VAL A 74 18.33 -0.69 -2.18
C VAL A 74 18.64 -1.56 -0.97
N ASP A 75 19.87 -2.05 -0.84
CA ASP A 75 20.37 -2.49 0.47
C ASP A 75 20.44 -1.22 1.35
N ALA A 76 19.30 -0.88 1.94
CA ALA A 76 19.10 0.32 2.73
C ALA A 76 20.10 0.38 3.88
N THR A 77 20.51 -0.80 4.36
CA THR A 77 21.54 -0.98 5.38
C THR A 77 22.92 -0.62 4.84
N GLU A 78 23.28 -1.09 3.63
CA GLU A 78 24.55 -0.73 2.99
C GLU A 78 24.64 0.78 2.70
N LEU A 79 23.58 1.37 2.14
CA LEU A 79 23.52 2.81 1.90
C LEU A 79 23.71 3.60 3.20
N ALA A 80 23.02 3.19 4.27
CA ALA A 80 23.13 3.84 5.56
C ALA A 80 24.51 3.65 6.21
N ARG A 81 25.13 2.48 6.07
CA ARG A 81 26.53 2.25 6.50
C ARG A 81 27.49 3.20 5.78
N ARG A 82 27.35 3.40 4.47
CA ARG A 82 28.17 4.38 3.73
C ARG A 82 27.93 5.83 4.16
N VAL A 83 26.72 6.17 4.60
CA VAL A 83 26.44 7.50 5.15
C VAL A 83 27.04 7.64 6.54
N ALA A 84 26.96 6.60 7.37
CA ALA A 84 27.52 6.57 8.73
C ALA A 84 29.03 6.83 8.75
N THR A 85 29.79 6.35 7.76
CA THR A 85 31.24 6.60 7.67
C THR A 85 31.61 8.08 7.49
N ARG A 86 30.65 8.94 7.11
CA ARG A 86 30.88 10.38 6.95
C ARG A 86 30.80 11.15 8.27
N PHE A 87 30.34 10.52 9.35
CA PHE A 87 30.28 11.16 10.66
C PHE A 87 31.65 11.13 11.36
N PRO A 88 32.03 12.17 12.13
CA PRO A 88 33.30 12.19 12.87
C PRO A 88 33.46 11.01 13.85
N ARG A 89 32.34 10.49 14.36
CA ARG A 89 32.25 9.20 15.06
C ARG A 89 31.13 8.40 14.40
N PRO A 90 31.46 7.46 13.51
CA PRO A 90 30.46 6.68 12.78
C PRO A 90 29.58 5.88 13.73
N PRO A 91 28.24 6.02 13.67
CA PRO A 91 27.34 5.16 14.41
C PRO A 91 27.31 3.75 13.81
N GLU A 92 27.12 2.73 14.65
CA GLU A 92 26.87 1.37 14.20
C GLU A 92 25.43 1.25 13.67
N VAL A 93 25.28 0.73 12.45
CA VAL A 93 23.97 0.62 11.77
C VAL A 93 23.55 -0.84 11.72
N GLU A 94 22.67 -1.22 12.64
CA GLU A 94 22.09 -2.57 12.74
C GLU A 94 20.98 -2.80 11.72
N SER A 95 20.08 -1.83 11.52
CA SER A 95 19.01 -1.90 10.52
C SER A 95 18.57 -0.51 10.05
N VAL A 96 18.07 -0.42 8.82
CA VAL A 96 17.49 0.82 8.24
C VAL A 96 16.19 0.51 7.53
N GLN A 97 15.23 1.44 7.65
CA GLN A 97 13.97 1.39 6.95
C GLN A 97 13.61 2.77 6.39
N PHE A 98 13.45 2.86 5.08
CA PHE A 98 12.83 4.02 4.45
C PHE A 98 11.32 3.99 4.70
N THR A 99 10.81 5.06 5.30
CA THR A 99 9.38 5.26 5.54
C THR A 99 8.89 6.43 4.69
N THR A 100 7.65 6.35 4.22
CA THR A 100 6.95 7.50 3.64
C THR A 100 6.12 8.16 4.74
N VAL A 101 6.35 9.45 4.98
CA VAL A 101 5.52 10.30 5.87
C VAL A 101 4.19 10.63 5.20
#